data_AF-A0A6I4YL61-F1
#
_entry.id   AF-A0A6I4YL61-F1
#
_cell.length_a   1.000
_cell.length_b   1.000
_cell.length_c   1.000
_cell.angle_alpha   90.00
_cell.angle_beta   90.00
_cell.angle_gamma   90.00
#
_symmetry.space_group_name_H-M   'P 1'
#
loop_
_entity.id
_entity.type
_entity.pdbx_description
1 polymer ?
#
loop_
_entity_poly.entity_id
_entity_poly.type
_entity_poly.pdbx_seq_one_letter_code
_entity_poly.pdbx_strand_id
1 'polypeptide(L)'
;MTGVHLNDAVRVRLTPYGEAVLAEYHAQRRQRMGDRAHIYRPDAEGLYGMPLWDLMRIFGASLGMTRPPPFEGEIQIRRPAAVTP
;
A
#
# COMPACT_ATOMS: atom_id res chain seq x y z
N MET A 1 6.72 -24.23 1.78
CA MET A 1 6.37 -22.85 2.19
C MET A 1 6.68 -21.92 1.03
N THR A 2 5.67 -21.47 0.29
CA THR A 2 5.85 -20.45 -0.75
C THR A 2 6.10 -19.11 -0.08
N GLY A 3 7.31 -18.56 -0.25
CA GLY A 3 7.71 -17.26 0.32
C GLY A 3 6.90 -16.11 -0.25
N VAL A 4 6.85 -15.00 0.50
CA VAL A 4 6.25 -13.74 0.06
C VAL A 4 7.23 -13.03 -0.87
N HIS A 5 6.80 -12.64 -2.06
CA HIS A 5 7.60 -11.85 -2.99
C HIS A 5 7.27 -10.36 -2.86
N LEU A 6 8.28 -9.50 -3.00
CA LEU A 6 8.10 -8.05 -2.98
C LEU A 6 7.14 -7.52 -4.07
N ASN A 7 7.02 -8.26 -5.17
CA ASN A 7 6.11 -7.94 -6.27
C ASN A 7 4.69 -8.50 -6.07
N ASP A 8 4.43 -9.22 -4.99
CA ASP A 8 3.07 -9.70 -4.70
C ASP A 8 2.15 -8.49 -4.48
N ALA A 9 0.93 -8.60 -5.01
CA ALA A 9 -0.09 -7.60 -4.74
C ALA A 9 -0.61 -7.77 -3.32
N VAL A 10 -0.80 -6.67 -2.61
CA VAL A 10 -1.40 -6.65 -1.28
C VAL A 10 -2.62 -5.74 -1.26
N ARG A 11 -3.60 -6.07 -0.43
CA ARG A 11 -4.75 -5.22 -0.11
C ARG A 11 -4.74 -4.92 1.38
N VAL A 12 -4.88 -3.64 1.73
CA VAL A 12 -4.92 -3.18 3.12
C VAL A 12 -6.04 -2.19 3.33
N ARG A 13 -6.60 -2.18 4.54
CA ARG A 13 -7.44 -1.10 5.00
C ARG A 13 -6.59 -0.12 5.79
N LEU A 14 -6.62 1.15 5.40
CA LEU A 14 -5.85 2.19 6.07
C LEU A 14 -6.63 2.75 7.24
N THR A 15 -5.92 3.09 8.32
CA THR A 15 -6.47 3.96 9.36
C THR A 15 -6.50 5.41 8.87
N PRO A 16 -7.16 6.35 9.59
CA PRO A 16 -7.06 7.78 9.26
C PRO A 16 -5.61 8.28 9.21
N TYR A 17 -4.72 7.73 10.05
CA TYR A 17 -3.29 8.02 10.00
C TYR A 17 -2.63 7.48 8.72
N GLY A 18 -2.96 6.23 8.33
CA GLY A 18 -2.50 5.66 7.07
C GLY A 18 -2.96 6.45 5.85
N GLU A 19 -4.20 6.94 5.84
CA GLU A 19 -4.71 7.81 4.78
C GLU A 19 -3.93 9.12 4.69
N ALA A 20 -3.58 9.73 5.82
CA ALA A 20 -2.76 10.94 5.86
C ALA A 20 -1.35 10.70 5.27
N VAL A 21 -0.70 9.59 5.64
CA VAL A 21 0.60 9.19 5.06
C VAL A 21 0.50 8.99 3.55
N LEU A 22 -0.57 8.33 3.08
CA LEU A 22 -0.79 8.11 1.66
C LEU A 22 -1.07 9.43 0.90
N ALA A 23 -1.82 10.35 1.50
CA ALA A 23 -2.08 11.66 0.94
C ALA A 23 -0.80 12.49 0.79
N GLU A 24 0.08 12.49 1.80
CA GLU A 24 1.38 13.14 1.73
C GLU A 24 2.24 12.54 0.60
N TYR A 25 2.26 11.21 0.50
CA TYR A 25 2.95 10.52 -0.59
C TYR A 25 2.42 10.94 -1.97
N HIS A 26 1.10 11.01 -2.15
CA HIS A 26 0.49 11.48 -3.40
C HIS A 26 0.85 12.92 -3.72
N ALA A 27 0.86 13.82 -2.73
CA ALA A 27 1.25 15.22 -2.92
C ALA A 27 2.71 15.32 -3.41
N GLN A 28 3.62 14.60 -2.76
CA GLN A 28 5.04 14.56 -3.17
C GLN A 28 5.22 13.99 -4.59
N ARG A 29 4.45 12.95 -4.95
CA ARG A 29 4.52 12.37 -6.32
C ARG A 29 3.94 13.30 -7.37
N ARG A 30 2.81 13.95 -7.09
CA ARG A 30 2.21 14.94 -8.00
C ARG A 30 3.13 16.12 -8.21
N GLN A 31 3.83 16.59 -7.17
CA GLN A 31 4.82 17.65 -7.31
C GLN A 31 5.99 17.25 -8.24
N ARG A 32 6.41 15.98 -8.22
CA ARG A 32 7.53 15.49 -9.03
C ARG A 32 7.14 15.03 -10.44
N MET A 33 5.91 14.55 -10.64
CA MET A 33 5.48 13.87 -11.87
C MET A 33 4.27 14.52 -12.55
N GLY A 34 3.65 15.53 -11.94
CA GLY A 34 2.40 16.11 -12.41
C GLY A 34 1.30 15.06 -12.53
N ASP A 35 0.59 15.09 -13.65
CA ASP A 35 -0.53 14.18 -13.95
C ASP A 35 -0.11 12.73 -14.20
N ARG A 36 1.19 12.45 -14.35
CA ARG A 36 1.72 11.08 -14.48
C ARG A 36 1.87 10.38 -13.14
N ALA A 37 1.59 11.06 -12.02
CA ALA A 37 1.67 10.45 -10.71
C ALA A 37 0.63 9.33 -10.57
N HIS A 38 1.09 8.11 -10.29
CA HIS A 38 0.21 7.02 -9.89
C HIS A 38 -0.42 7.33 -8.53
N ILE A 39 -1.75 7.20 -8.44
CA ILE A 39 -2.55 7.49 -7.25
C ILE A 39 -3.26 6.21 -6.83
N TYR A 40 -3.01 5.77 -5.60
CA TYR A 40 -3.72 4.67 -4.98
C TYR A 40 -5.11 5.12 -4.53
N ARG A 41 -6.13 4.34 -4.89
CA ARG A 41 -7.52 4.58 -4.49
C ARG A 41 -8.08 3.34 -3.81
N PRO A 42 -8.98 3.51 -2.83
CA PRO A 42 -9.68 2.38 -2.25
C PRO A 42 -10.63 1.77 -3.29
N ASP A 43 -10.83 0.46 -3.20
CA ASP A 43 -11.90 -0.24 -3.91
C ASP A 43 -13.26 -0.09 -3.21
N ALA A 44 -14.28 -0.79 -3.71
CA ALA A 44 -15.64 -0.75 -3.16
C ALA A 44 -15.74 -1.23 -1.70
N GLU A 45 -14.74 -1.99 -1.22
CA GLU A 45 -14.66 -2.46 0.17
C GLU A 45 -13.78 -1.52 1.02
N GLY A 46 -13.33 -0.38 0.50
CA GLY A 46 -12.44 0.52 1.23
C GLY A 46 -11.00 0.01 1.34
N LEU A 47 -10.60 -0.98 0.52
CA LEU A 47 -9.26 -1.57 0.56
C LEU A 47 -8.37 -0.96 -0.52
N TYR A 48 -7.12 -0.67 -0.16
CA TYR A 48 -6.10 -0.13 -1.07
C TYR A 48 -5.23 -1.27 -1.60
N GLY A 49 -5.26 -1.46 -2.92
CA GLY A 49 -4.42 -2.42 -3.62
C GLY A 49 -3.09 -1.82 -4.08
N MET A 50 -1.96 -2.44 -3.73
CA MET A 50 -0.62 -2.02 -4.18
C MET A 50 0.38 -3.18 -4.14
N PRO A 51 1.51 -3.13 -4.84
CA PRO A 51 2.60 -4.08 -4.65
C PRO A 51 3.16 -4.00 -3.21
N LEU A 52 3.60 -5.12 -2.65
CA LEU A 52 4.16 -5.16 -1.30
C LEU A 52 5.37 -4.21 -1.13
N TRP A 53 6.25 -4.14 -2.12
CA TRP A 53 7.38 -3.21 -2.08
C TRP A 53 6.93 -1.75 -1.99
N ASP A 54 5.82 -1.40 -2.64
CA ASP A 54 5.29 -0.05 -2.61
C ASP A 54 4.63 0.25 -1.26
N LEU A 55 3.95 -0.74 -0.66
CA LEU A 55 3.46 -0.64 0.70
C LEU A 55 4.60 -0.38 1.69
N MET A 56 5.69 -1.15 1.61
CA MET A 56 6.87 -0.95 2.45
C MET A 56 7.51 0.42 2.21
N ARG A 57 7.61 0.86 0.96
CA ARG A 57 8.20 2.15 0.60
C ARG A 57 7.38 3.33 1.12
N ILE A 58 6.05 3.24 1.10
CA ILE A 58 5.15 4.32 1.54
C ILE A 58 5.04 4.35 3.06
N PHE A 59 4.82 3.19 3.68
CA PHE A 59 4.46 3.10 5.10
C PHE A 59 5.60 2.65 6.01
N GLY A 60 6.71 2.15 5.48
CA GLY A 60 7.79 1.55 6.27
C GLY A 60 8.35 2.47 7.35
N ALA A 61 8.51 3.76 7.05
CA ALA A 61 8.96 4.76 8.03
C ALA A 61 7.92 5.08 9.12
N SER A 62 6.66 4.73 8.88
CA SER A 62 5.53 4.94 9.79
C SER A 62 5.21 3.71 10.65
N LEU A 63 5.89 2.58 10.44
CA LEU A 63 5.74 1.33 11.21
C LEU A 63 6.57 1.31 12.51
N GLY A 64 6.64 2.44 13.23
CA GLY A 64 7.38 2.57 14.48
C GLY A 64 6.48 2.44 15.72
N MET A 65 7.05 2.01 16.86
CA MET A 65 6.33 1.87 18.13
C MET A 65 5.68 3.16 18.66
N THR A 66 6.14 4.33 18.22
CA THR A 66 5.68 5.63 18.72
C THR A 66 4.61 6.29 17.83
N ARG A 67 4.24 5.65 16.72
CA ARG A 67 3.27 6.19 15.76
C ARG A 67 1.98 5.37 15.78
N PRO A 68 0.83 5.98 15.46
CA PRO A 68 -0.39 5.21 15.25
C PRO A 68 -0.16 4.16 14.15
N PRO A 69 -0.80 2.98 14.24
CA PRO A 69 -0.69 1.99 13.18
C PRO A 69 -1.34 2.52 11.89
N PRO A 70 -0.70 2.38 10.72
CA PRO A 70 -1.26 2.84 9.45
C PRO A 70 -2.36 1.91 8.91
N PHE A 71 -2.53 0.71 9.48
CA PHE A 71 -3.44 -0.32 9.00
C PHE A 71 -4.43 -0.75 10.08
N GLU A 72 -5.70 -0.96 9.71
CA GLU A 72 -6.77 -1.37 10.65
C GLU A 72 -6.72 -2.86 11.04
N GLY A 73 -5.93 -3.67 10.32
CA GLY A 73 -5.88 -5.12 10.53
C GLY A 73 -4.80 -5.79 9.68
N GLU A 74 -5.04 -7.04 9.30
CA GLU A 74 -4.08 -7.85 8.54
C GLU A 74 -3.93 -7.40 7.08
N ILE A 75 -2.71 -7.57 6.55
CA ILE A 75 -2.38 -7.33 5.15
C ILE A 75 -2.79 -8.54 4.33
N GLN A 76 -3.72 -8.36 3.38
CA GLN A 76 -4.18 -9.44 2.51
C GLN A 76 -3.21 -9.59 1.32
N ILE A 77 -2.44 -10.67 1.27
CA ILE A 77 -1.54 -10.94 0.14
C ILE A 77 -2.32 -11.64 -0.97
N ARG A 78 -2.45 -10.99 -2.13
CA ARG A 78 -2.96 -11.57 -3.37
C ARG A 78 -1.78 -12.03 -4.22
N ARG A 79 -1.55 -13.35 -4.23
CA ARG A 79 -0.65 -13.94 -5.22
C ARG A 79 -1.27 -13.78 -6.61
N PRO A 80 -0.48 -13.48 -7.65
CA PRO A 80 -0.96 -13.71 -9.01
C PRO A 80 -1.41 -15.17 -9.10
N ALA A 81 -2.59 -15.41 -9.68
CA ALA A 81 -3.01 -16.77 -10.00
C ALA A 81 -1.87 -17.43 -10.78
N ALA A 82 -1.44 -18.63 -10.37
CA ALA A 82 -0.41 -19.35 -11.08
C ALA A 82 -0.82 -19.42 -12.55
N VAL A 83 -0.03 -18.79 -13.43
CA VAL A 83 -0.21 -18.92 -14.86
C VAL A 83 0.06 -20.39 -15.15
N THR A 84 -1.00 -21.16 -15.33
CA THR A 84 -0.89 -22.56 -15.74
C THR A 84 -0.44 -22.50 -17.20
N PRO A 85 0.74 -23.04 -17.55
CA PRO A 85 1.27 -23.00 -18.91
C PRO A 85 0.41 -23.80 -19.88
#